data_AF-A0A7S2LWK3-F1
#
_entry.id   AF-A0A7S2LWK3-F1
#
_cell.length_a   1.000
_cell.length_b   1.000
_cell.length_c   1.000
_cell.angle_alpha   90.00
_cell.angle_beta   90.00
_cell.angle_gamma   90.00
#
_symmetry.space_group_name_H-M   'P 1'
#
loop_
_entity.id
_entity.type
_entity.pdbx_description
1 polymer ?
#
loop_
_entity_poly.entity_id
_entity_poly.type
_entity_poly.pdbx_seq_one_letter_code
_entity_poly.pdbx_strand_id
1 'polypeptide(L)'
;SVNSVDIVFNFDCIGFTGTPFLDNYPTSDYIRHQREDDIPPCIDRSFYAYTNENLPQGEFEKRFYRFQGQNNNVKVKYLSSDFMNDSLKIGEMETLEAIFNQESSSHDVMPVDGVKAAPFNVIVDLCGIFKLSTIYDVRSLILQHFGANCFHYIYHIDQIDGSDRVLCIKTQNDVAFDEEFYKYLCRTYGANLRDKIFFFVDNRNYIGKDVPYQLVFQKHFNLPLFVKSVVVAHDVEDFSKIWQAMGRSRTMNDTTFSIYKSSISGEMNGEHGSEPIDIKKHPLTKLLYTRNCDCKMAGNLSSIYQTLIALYNLSKNSFYYSDEIVNTFIEKMEQTIMKKVSRLEEKLAGVLTEHIVPARILQHIFGDKFGRSSNKAISENGLSVDMVNELVRQIVRQKFEQRLPSG
;
A
#
# COMPACT_ATOMS: atom_id res chain seq x y z
N SER A 1 -0.24 23.66 -7.06
CA SER A 1 -0.42 23.31 -5.63
C SER A 1 -1.20 22.01 -5.51
N VAL A 2 -0.50 20.88 -5.48
CA VAL A 2 -1.07 19.60 -5.09
C VAL A 2 -1.11 19.58 -3.57
N ASN A 3 -1.90 20.48 -2.99
CA ASN A 3 -2.28 20.40 -1.59
C ASN A 3 -3.46 19.44 -1.53
N SER A 4 -3.23 18.16 -1.81
CA SER A 4 -4.03 17.14 -1.16
C SER A 4 -3.74 17.35 0.32
N VAL A 5 -4.68 17.96 1.03
CA VAL A 5 -4.78 17.73 2.47
C VAL A 5 -5.08 16.24 2.57
N ASP A 6 -4.02 15.44 2.59
CA ASP A 6 -4.06 14.13 3.22
C ASP A 6 -4.57 14.45 4.60
N ILE A 7 -5.86 14.17 4.82
CA ILE A 7 -6.43 14.32 6.14
C ILE A 7 -5.70 13.25 6.94
N VAL A 8 -4.65 13.69 7.65
CA VAL A 8 -3.98 12.95 8.72
C VAL A 8 -5.03 12.80 9.81
N PHE A 9 -5.94 11.87 9.60
CA PHE A 9 -6.57 11.22 10.71
C PHE A 9 -5.45 10.49 11.44
N ASN A 10 -5.09 11.03 12.59
CA ASN A 10 -4.02 10.54 13.44
C ASN A 10 -4.41 9.16 13.99
N PHE A 11 -4.23 8.12 13.18
CA PHE A 11 -4.65 6.74 13.45
C PHE A 11 -3.53 5.88 14.04
N ASP A 12 -2.34 6.45 14.26
CA ASP A 12 -1.20 5.78 14.90
C ASP A 12 -1.48 5.36 16.35
N CYS A 13 -2.44 5.99 17.03
CA CYS A 13 -2.78 5.67 18.42
C CYS A 13 -3.50 4.31 18.58
N ILE A 14 -3.91 3.65 17.49
CA ILE A 14 -4.75 2.43 17.54
C ILE A 14 -4.03 1.17 17.00
N GLY A 15 -2.73 1.26 16.68
CA GLY A 15 -1.91 0.10 16.33
C GLY A 15 -2.26 -0.59 14.99
N PHE A 16 -2.84 0.14 14.03
CA PHE A 16 -3.14 -0.39 12.70
C PHE A 16 -2.24 0.21 11.63
N THR A 17 -1.48 -0.64 10.93
CA THR A 17 -0.69 -0.32 9.73
C THR A 17 -1.53 -0.38 8.45
N GLY A 18 -2.77 0.12 8.50
CA GLY A 18 -3.69 0.16 7.36
C GLY A 18 -3.96 1.59 6.92
N THR A 19 -3.55 1.95 5.71
CA THR A 19 -3.84 3.26 5.10
C THR A 19 -5.36 3.49 5.11
N PRO A 20 -5.85 4.63 5.64
CA PRO A 20 -7.29 4.84 5.80
C PRO A 20 -8.05 4.79 4.48
N PHE A 21 -9.34 4.43 4.58
CA PHE A 21 -10.33 4.29 3.51
C PHE A 21 -10.57 5.55 2.65
N LEU A 22 -9.92 6.68 2.95
CA LEU A 22 -10.20 7.97 2.33
C LEU A 22 -9.56 8.16 0.97
N ASP A 23 -8.79 7.18 0.47
CA ASP A 23 -8.51 7.16 -0.95
C ASP A 23 -9.78 6.92 -1.78
N ASN A 24 -10.84 6.32 -1.22
CA ASN A 24 -12.08 5.96 -1.95
C ASN A 24 -13.30 6.82 -1.61
N TYR A 25 -13.22 7.69 -0.62
CA TYR A 25 -14.37 8.49 -0.20
C TYR A 25 -14.09 9.96 -0.44
N PRO A 26 -15.11 10.69 -0.92
CA PRO A 26 -14.99 12.10 -1.24
C PRO A 26 -14.30 12.87 -0.10
N THR A 27 -13.33 13.70 -0.46
CA THR A 27 -12.68 14.60 0.49
C THR A 27 -13.74 15.42 1.24
N SER A 28 -13.40 15.96 2.41
CA SER A 28 -14.31 16.85 3.16
C SER A 28 -14.86 17.98 2.29
N ASP A 29 -14.07 18.47 1.33
CA ASP A 29 -14.49 19.44 0.32
C ASP A 29 -15.58 18.90 -0.60
N TYR A 30 -15.46 17.66 -1.07
CA TYR A 30 -16.45 17.04 -1.94
C TYR A 30 -17.77 16.79 -1.19
N ILE A 31 -17.72 16.34 0.07
CA ILE A 31 -18.92 16.16 0.92
C ILE A 31 -19.56 17.51 1.28
N ARG A 32 -18.77 18.55 1.56
CA ARG A 32 -19.28 19.89 1.94
C ARG A 32 -19.87 20.66 0.77
N HIS A 33 -19.31 20.51 -0.44
CA HIS A 33 -19.73 21.26 -1.61
C HIS A 33 -20.71 20.51 -2.52
N GLN A 34 -21.18 19.31 -2.11
CA GLN A 34 -22.14 18.49 -2.87
C GLN A 34 -21.71 18.31 -4.34
N ARG A 35 -20.41 18.11 -4.58
CA ARG A 35 -19.89 17.97 -5.93
C ARG A 35 -20.40 16.68 -6.59
N GLU A 36 -20.79 16.78 -7.86
CA GLU A 36 -21.31 15.68 -8.68
C GLU A 36 -20.31 15.17 -9.73
N ASP A 37 -19.12 15.76 -9.83
CA ASP A 37 -18.12 15.33 -10.82
C ASP A 37 -17.42 14.04 -10.39
N ASP A 38 -16.94 13.26 -11.37
CA ASP A 38 -16.44 11.90 -11.15
C ASP A 38 -15.36 11.84 -10.05
N ILE A 39 -15.70 11.15 -8.95
CA ILE A 39 -14.73 10.68 -7.96
C ILE A 39 -13.60 9.99 -8.75
N PRO A 40 -12.32 10.37 -8.54
CA PRO A 40 -11.22 9.70 -9.24
C PRO A 40 -11.35 8.19 -9.13
N PRO A 41 -10.96 7.38 -10.12
CA PRO A 41 -11.00 5.93 -9.98
C PRO A 41 -10.09 5.51 -8.81
N CYS A 42 -10.69 5.13 -7.70
CA CYS A 42 -10.00 4.67 -6.50
C CYS A 42 -9.98 3.13 -6.45
N ILE A 43 -9.04 2.54 -5.72
CA ILE A 43 -8.95 1.08 -5.53
C ILE A 43 -10.32 0.56 -5.11
N ASP A 44 -10.99 -0.35 -5.81
CA ASP A 44 -12.33 -0.84 -5.38
C ASP A 44 -12.24 -1.70 -4.10
N ARG A 45 -12.08 -1.10 -2.91
CA ARG A 45 -11.95 -1.76 -1.58
C ARG A 45 -13.22 -2.49 -1.10
N SER A 46 -14.17 -2.78 -1.98
CA SER A 46 -15.28 -3.70 -1.75
C SER A 46 -14.80 -5.12 -1.38
N PHE A 47 -13.59 -5.51 -1.80
CA PHE A 47 -12.99 -6.84 -1.59
C PHE A 47 -12.80 -7.26 -0.13
N TYR A 48 -12.71 -6.29 0.78
CA TYR A 48 -12.71 -6.52 2.22
C TYR A 48 -14.12 -6.85 2.74
N ALA A 49 -14.81 -7.81 2.16
CA ALA A 49 -16.15 -8.22 2.59
C ALA A 49 -16.34 -9.74 2.66
N TYR A 50 -15.39 -10.50 2.13
CA TYR A 50 -15.68 -11.90 1.84
C TYR A 50 -15.25 -12.85 2.96
N THR A 51 -16.10 -13.86 3.03
CA THR A 51 -16.06 -15.09 3.79
C THR A 51 -14.93 -15.98 3.29
N ASN A 52 -14.59 -17.01 4.07
CA ASN A 52 -13.61 -18.06 3.79
C ASN A 52 -14.02 -18.96 2.59
N GLU A 53 -14.37 -18.34 1.45
CA GLU A 53 -14.92 -18.97 0.25
C GLU A 53 -13.78 -19.39 -0.69
N ASN A 54 -13.79 -20.66 -1.11
CA ASN A 54 -12.93 -21.13 -2.19
C ASN A 54 -13.47 -20.60 -3.53
N LEU A 55 -12.89 -19.52 -4.05
CA LEU A 55 -13.36 -18.88 -5.28
C LEU A 55 -12.96 -19.67 -6.54
N PRO A 56 -13.90 -19.90 -7.48
CA PRO A 56 -13.58 -20.36 -8.82
C PRO A 56 -12.63 -19.38 -9.55
N GLN A 57 -11.78 -19.89 -10.46
CA GLN A 57 -10.77 -19.08 -11.18
C GLN A 57 -11.37 -17.84 -11.86
N GLY A 58 -12.48 -17.99 -12.60
CA GLY A 58 -13.12 -16.87 -13.31
C GLY A 58 -13.73 -15.83 -12.37
N GLU A 59 -14.05 -16.18 -11.13
CA GLU A 59 -14.52 -15.22 -10.13
C GLU A 59 -13.35 -14.48 -9.48
N PHE A 60 -12.27 -15.20 -9.16
CA PHE A 60 -11.01 -14.60 -8.73
C PHE A 60 -10.52 -13.56 -9.76
N GLU A 61 -10.45 -13.91 -11.05
CA GLU A 61 -9.97 -13.00 -12.09
C GLU A 61 -10.84 -11.73 -12.19
N LYS A 62 -12.16 -11.87 -12.08
CA LYS A 62 -13.08 -10.72 -12.06
C LYS A 62 -12.86 -9.83 -10.84
N ARG A 63 -12.69 -10.41 -9.66
CA ARG A 63 -12.43 -9.67 -8.41
C ARG A 63 -11.07 -8.99 -8.45
N PHE A 64 -10.04 -9.71 -8.88
CA PHE A 64 -8.68 -9.18 -9.02
C PHE A 64 -8.61 -8.09 -10.10
N TYR A 65 -9.34 -8.23 -11.22
CA TYR A 65 -9.44 -7.17 -12.24
C TYR A 65 -9.99 -5.87 -11.65
N ARG A 66 -11.04 -5.95 -10.81
CA ARG A 66 -11.58 -4.78 -10.10
C ARG A 66 -10.59 -4.23 -9.07
N PHE A 67 -9.91 -5.10 -8.32
CA PHE A 67 -8.86 -4.73 -7.36
C PHE A 67 -7.72 -3.96 -8.03
N GLN A 68 -7.29 -4.42 -9.21
CA GLN A 68 -6.26 -3.77 -10.01
C GLN A 68 -6.70 -2.42 -10.57
N GLY A 69 -8.01 -2.14 -10.62
CA GLY A 69 -8.57 -0.88 -11.10
C GLY A 69 -8.19 -0.64 -12.56
N GLN A 70 -7.67 0.56 -12.84
CA GLN A 70 -7.24 0.93 -14.18
C GLN A 70 -5.84 0.45 -14.53
N ASN A 71 -5.12 -0.28 -13.64
CA ASN A 71 -3.76 -0.67 -13.99
C ASN A 71 -3.74 -1.75 -15.07
N ASN A 72 -2.83 -1.63 -16.01
CA ASN A 72 -2.58 -2.59 -17.08
C ASN A 72 -1.09 -2.90 -17.21
N ASN A 73 -0.78 -4.09 -17.74
CA ASN A 73 0.58 -4.56 -17.98
C ASN A 73 1.51 -4.56 -16.76
N VAL A 74 0.95 -4.77 -15.56
CA VAL A 74 1.72 -4.94 -14.31
C VAL A 74 2.40 -6.32 -14.35
N LYS A 75 3.73 -6.34 -14.49
CA LYS A 75 4.50 -7.60 -14.54
C LYS A 75 5.25 -7.83 -13.25
N VAL A 76 5.22 -9.07 -12.75
CA VAL A 76 5.90 -9.45 -11.52
C VAL A 76 6.75 -10.69 -11.71
N LYS A 77 7.81 -10.75 -10.92
CA LYS A 77 8.66 -11.93 -10.72
C LYS A 77 8.85 -12.09 -9.22
N TYR A 78 8.32 -13.16 -8.64
CA TYR A 78 8.59 -13.51 -7.25
C TYR A 78 9.90 -14.29 -7.18
N LEU A 79 10.80 -13.88 -6.30
CA LEU A 79 12.16 -14.42 -6.17
C LEU A 79 12.40 -14.82 -4.72
N SER A 80 13.10 -15.94 -4.51
CA SER A 80 13.54 -16.28 -3.17
C SER A 80 14.47 -15.20 -2.65
N SER A 81 14.22 -14.82 -1.41
CA SER A 81 15.07 -13.88 -0.67
C SER A 81 16.08 -14.59 0.24
N ASP A 82 16.20 -15.91 0.14
CA ASP A 82 17.03 -16.71 1.05
C ASP A 82 18.52 -16.36 0.93
N PHE A 83 18.97 -15.85 -0.22
CA PHE A 83 20.34 -15.34 -0.40
C PHE A 83 20.68 -14.17 0.55
N MET A 84 19.67 -13.45 1.04
CA MET A 84 19.85 -12.35 1.99
C MET A 84 20.14 -12.85 3.41
N ASN A 85 19.91 -14.13 3.73
CA ASN A 85 20.03 -14.64 5.10
C ASN A 85 21.43 -14.46 5.69
N ASP A 86 22.47 -14.53 4.85
CA ASP A 86 23.85 -14.32 5.30
C ASP A 86 24.20 -12.84 5.36
N SER A 87 23.80 -12.04 4.37
CA SER A 87 24.05 -10.61 4.37
C SER A 87 23.32 -9.88 5.51
N LEU A 88 22.12 -10.32 5.87
CA LEU A 88 21.33 -9.78 6.98
C LEU A 88 22.02 -9.93 8.34
N LYS A 89 22.93 -10.91 8.48
CA LYS A 89 23.74 -11.08 9.70
C LYS A 89 24.93 -10.13 9.75
N ILE A 90 25.39 -9.65 8.59
CA ILE A 90 26.56 -8.78 8.48
C ILE A 90 26.12 -7.32 8.64
N GLY A 91 25.14 -6.88 7.84
CA GLY A 91 24.67 -5.51 7.89
C GLY A 91 23.67 -5.14 6.79
N GLU A 92 23.11 -3.94 6.95
CA GLU A 92 22.12 -3.37 6.05
C GLU A 92 22.71 -3.14 4.65
N MET A 93 23.90 -2.57 4.55
CA MET A 93 24.52 -2.23 3.26
C MET A 93 25.00 -3.46 2.50
N GLU A 94 25.49 -4.49 3.19
CA GLU A 94 25.83 -5.79 2.61
C GLU A 94 24.60 -6.49 2.04
N THR A 95 23.44 -6.32 2.69
CA THR A 95 22.17 -6.83 2.19
C THR A 95 21.71 -6.07 0.94
N LEU A 96 21.86 -4.74 0.94
CA LEU A 96 21.55 -3.92 -0.23
C LEU A 96 22.46 -4.29 -1.43
N GLU A 97 23.75 -4.51 -1.18
CA GLU A 97 24.71 -4.96 -2.19
C GLU A 97 24.37 -6.35 -2.72
N ALA A 98 23.98 -7.29 -1.85
CA ALA A 98 23.53 -8.62 -2.26
C ALA A 98 22.32 -8.55 -3.21
N ILE A 99 21.35 -7.67 -2.92
CA ILE A 99 20.19 -7.42 -3.80
C ILE A 99 20.64 -6.85 -5.15
N PHE A 100 21.56 -5.88 -5.16
CA PHE A 100 22.08 -5.27 -6.39
C PHE A 100 22.77 -6.33 -7.27
N ASN A 101 23.55 -7.22 -6.67
CA ASN A 101 24.21 -8.33 -7.34
C ASN A 101 23.22 -9.32 -7.95
N GLN A 102 22.18 -9.70 -7.21
CA GLN A 102 21.13 -10.61 -7.67
C GLN A 102 20.35 -10.06 -8.87
N GLU A 103 20.05 -8.76 -8.86
CA GLU A 103 19.36 -8.10 -9.98
C GLU A 103 20.27 -7.90 -11.20
N SER A 104 21.57 -7.76 -10.98
CA SER A 104 22.56 -7.58 -12.06
C SER A 104 22.91 -8.90 -12.75
N SER A 105 22.93 -10.02 -12.02
CA SER A 105 23.18 -11.36 -12.58
C SER A 105 22.01 -11.89 -13.40
N SER A 106 20.81 -11.37 -13.18
CA SER A 106 19.58 -11.78 -13.87
C SER A 106 19.40 -11.12 -15.26
N HIS A 107 20.29 -10.21 -15.67
CA HIS A 107 20.15 -9.43 -16.90
C HIS A 107 21.45 -9.43 -17.73
N ASP A 108 21.48 -10.24 -18.79
CA ASP A 108 22.42 -10.10 -19.91
C ASP A 108 22.01 -8.91 -20.79
N VAL A 109 22.25 -7.67 -20.34
CA VAL A 109 22.01 -6.48 -21.17
C VAL A 109 23.33 -6.08 -21.85
N MET A 110 23.39 -6.30 -23.16
CA MET A 110 24.45 -5.73 -24.00
C MET A 110 24.34 -4.19 -23.98
N PRO A 111 25.44 -3.46 -23.77
CA PRO A 111 25.42 -2.00 -23.76
C PRO A 111 25.16 -1.49 -25.18
N VAL A 112 24.05 -0.78 -25.36
CA VAL A 112 23.89 0.14 -26.50
C VAL A 112 24.55 1.45 -26.07
N ASP A 113 25.54 1.91 -26.85
CA ASP A 113 26.29 3.17 -26.66
C ASP A 113 27.26 3.26 -25.47
N GLY A 114 27.73 2.13 -24.91
CA GLY A 114 28.79 2.12 -23.90
C GLY A 114 28.40 2.66 -22.51
N VAL A 115 27.15 3.09 -22.34
CA VAL A 115 26.55 3.42 -21.04
C VAL A 115 25.70 2.21 -20.61
N LYS A 116 26.16 1.50 -19.58
CA LYS A 116 25.42 0.37 -19.02
C LYS A 116 24.13 0.91 -18.37
N ALA A 117 22.98 0.65 -18.98
CA ALA A 117 21.69 0.96 -18.37
C ALA A 117 21.53 0.14 -17.09
N ALA A 118 21.04 0.76 -16.02
CA ALA A 118 20.79 0.04 -14.78
C ALA A 118 19.64 -0.98 -14.97
N PRO A 119 19.75 -2.19 -14.43
CA PRO A 119 18.70 -3.21 -14.52
C PRO A 119 17.41 -2.82 -13.78
N PHE A 120 17.50 -1.89 -12.83
CA PHE A 120 16.39 -1.33 -12.07
C PHE A 120 16.74 0.08 -11.58
N ASN A 121 15.74 0.85 -11.21
CA ASN A 121 15.93 2.21 -10.66
C ASN A 121 15.14 2.45 -9.38
N VAL A 122 14.47 1.44 -8.82
CA VAL A 122 13.69 1.58 -7.58
C VAL A 122 13.98 0.42 -6.63
N ILE A 123 14.19 0.73 -5.36
CA ILE A 123 14.10 -0.22 -4.25
C ILE A 123 13.02 0.25 -3.29
N VAL A 124 12.13 -0.67 -2.95
CA VAL A 124 11.12 -0.51 -1.91
C VAL A 124 11.44 -1.51 -0.80
N ASP A 125 11.96 -1.01 0.30
CA ASP A 125 12.13 -1.80 1.51
C ASP A 125 10.80 -1.88 2.22
N LEU A 126 10.08 -2.99 2.07
CA LEU A 126 8.79 -3.21 2.73
C LEU A 126 8.95 -3.89 4.10
N CYS A 127 10.11 -4.48 4.37
CA CYS A 127 10.42 -5.16 5.63
C CYS A 127 10.98 -4.20 6.68
N GLY A 128 11.47 -3.02 6.27
CA GLY A 128 12.19 -2.11 7.15
C GLY A 128 13.53 -2.72 7.56
N ILE A 129 14.26 -3.27 6.59
CA ILE A 129 15.63 -3.76 6.78
C ILE A 129 16.59 -2.59 6.95
N PHE A 130 16.43 -1.50 6.19
CA PHE A 130 17.39 -0.40 6.14
C PHE A 130 17.00 0.75 7.08
N LYS A 131 17.20 0.56 8.38
CA LYS A 131 16.80 1.54 9.41
C LYS A 131 17.93 2.49 9.81
N LEU A 132 19.16 1.99 9.83
CA LEU A 132 20.33 2.72 10.33
C LEU A 132 21.13 3.37 9.21
N SER A 133 21.03 2.84 8.00
CA SER A 133 21.73 3.34 6.83
C SER A 133 21.26 4.75 6.46
N THR A 134 22.21 5.62 6.16
CA THR A 134 21.95 6.96 5.65
C THR A 134 21.83 6.94 4.13
N ILE A 135 21.23 7.98 3.58
CA ILE A 135 21.19 8.15 2.12
C ILE A 135 22.60 8.27 1.51
N TYR A 136 23.61 8.70 2.28
CA TYR A 136 25.00 8.79 1.85
C TYR A 136 25.66 7.41 1.74
N ASP A 137 25.24 6.45 2.57
CA ASP A 137 25.67 5.05 2.47
C ASP A 137 25.10 4.42 1.19
N VAL A 138 23.80 4.62 0.94
CA VAL A 138 23.13 4.21 -0.30
C VAL A 138 23.80 4.83 -1.53
N ARG A 139 24.13 6.13 -1.48
CA ARG A 139 24.88 6.82 -2.54
C ARG A 139 26.23 6.16 -2.81
N SER A 140 26.98 5.83 -1.76
CA SER A 140 28.30 5.23 -1.88
C SER A 140 28.22 3.87 -2.56
N LEU A 141 27.23 3.06 -2.20
CA LEU A 141 26.98 1.78 -2.85
C LEU A 141 26.54 1.94 -4.31
N ILE A 142 25.64 2.88 -4.62
CA ILE A 142 25.23 3.18 -6.01
C ILE A 142 26.44 3.57 -6.87
N LEU A 143 27.34 4.41 -6.33
CA LEU A 143 28.56 4.81 -7.01
C LEU A 143 29.50 3.63 -7.25
N GLN A 144 29.66 2.75 -6.26
CA GLN A 144 30.48 1.55 -6.36
C GLN A 144 29.92 0.56 -7.39
N HIS A 145 28.61 0.34 -7.38
CA HIS A 145 27.97 -0.74 -8.16
C HIS A 145 27.61 -0.33 -9.59
N PHE A 146 27.01 0.86 -9.77
CA PHE A 146 26.55 1.33 -11.08
C PHE A 146 27.50 2.34 -11.73
N GLY A 147 28.41 2.95 -10.96
CA GLY A 147 29.32 3.98 -11.42
C GLY A 147 28.73 5.39 -11.39
N ALA A 148 29.61 6.39 -11.44
CA ALA A 148 29.27 7.80 -11.23
C ALA A 148 28.36 8.46 -12.29
N ASN A 149 28.20 7.82 -13.46
CA ASN A 149 27.46 8.37 -14.59
C ASN A 149 26.12 7.68 -14.85
N CYS A 150 25.79 6.63 -14.08
CA CYS A 150 24.55 5.89 -14.27
C CYS A 150 23.36 6.73 -13.81
N PHE A 151 23.31 7.04 -12.52
CA PHE A 151 22.32 7.93 -11.91
C PHE A 151 22.93 9.30 -11.60
N HIS A 152 22.12 10.36 -11.67
CA HIS A 152 22.53 11.71 -11.28
C HIS A 152 21.97 12.08 -9.90
N TYR A 153 20.87 11.44 -9.52
CA TYR A 153 20.10 11.77 -8.32
C TYR A 153 19.63 10.51 -7.59
N ILE A 154 19.44 10.64 -6.29
CA ILE A 154 18.79 9.62 -5.46
C ILE A 154 17.60 10.28 -4.77
N TYR A 155 16.41 9.79 -5.09
CA TYR A 155 15.21 10.13 -4.34
C TYR A 155 15.19 9.33 -3.04
N HIS A 156 14.85 10.01 -1.95
CA HIS A 156 14.61 9.41 -0.64
C HIS A 156 13.56 10.22 0.12
N ILE A 157 13.10 9.66 1.24
CA ILE A 157 12.24 10.39 2.16
C ILE A 157 13.04 10.63 3.43
N ASP A 158 13.07 11.89 3.88
CA ASP A 158 13.82 12.28 5.06
C ASP A 158 13.28 11.58 6.31
N GLN A 159 14.16 10.97 7.09
CA GLN A 159 13.77 10.19 8.27
C GLN A 159 13.34 11.08 9.45
N ILE A 160 13.67 12.38 9.43
CA ILE A 160 13.38 13.33 10.51
C ILE A 160 11.98 13.90 10.33
N ASP A 161 11.63 14.33 9.12
CA ASP A 161 10.38 15.06 8.86
C ASP A 161 9.45 14.41 7.83
N GLY A 162 9.84 13.29 7.21
CA GLY A 162 9.02 12.57 6.23
C GLY A 162 8.85 13.29 4.88
N SER A 163 9.66 14.32 4.62
CA SER A 163 9.61 15.09 3.37
C SER A 163 10.26 14.35 2.20
N ASP A 164 9.75 14.59 0.99
CA ASP A 164 10.31 14.03 -0.23
C ASP A 164 11.59 14.79 -0.61
N ARG A 165 12.71 14.08 -0.76
CA ARG A 165 14.05 14.64 -0.95
C ARG A 165 14.73 14.07 -2.17
N VAL A 166 15.64 14.83 -2.74
CA VAL A 166 16.55 14.37 -3.80
C VAL A 166 17.98 14.77 -3.47
N LEU A 167 18.84 13.76 -3.34
CA LEU A 167 20.28 13.91 -3.21
C LEU A 167 20.95 13.90 -4.59
N CYS A 168 21.67 14.95 -4.94
CA CYS A 168 22.54 14.94 -6.11
C CYS A 168 23.78 14.09 -5.85
N ILE A 169 23.99 13.04 -6.66
CA ILE A 169 25.12 12.11 -6.47
C ILE A 169 26.46 12.83 -6.61
N LYS A 170 26.58 13.79 -7.52
CA LYS A 170 27.86 14.48 -7.78
C LYS A 170 28.20 15.49 -6.71
N THR A 171 27.26 16.39 -6.37
CA THR A 171 27.53 17.52 -5.47
C THR A 171 27.19 17.25 -4.02
N GLN A 172 26.46 16.16 -3.73
CA GLN A 172 25.90 15.85 -2.42
C GLN A 172 24.89 16.89 -1.91
N ASN A 173 24.41 17.78 -2.79
CA ASN A 173 23.32 18.69 -2.45
C ASN A 173 22.05 17.87 -2.29
N ASP A 174 21.44 17.97 -1.12
CA ASP A 174 20.17 17.33 -0.80
C ASP A 174 19.09 18.42 -0.71
N VAL A 175 18.07 18.31 -1.55
CA VAL A 175 17.03 19.34 -1.74
C VAL A 175 15.63 18.71 -1.69
N ALA A 176 14.61 19.53 -1.47
CA ALA A 176 13.22 19.07 -1.52
C ALA A 176 12.85 18.63 -2.95
N PHE A 177 12.07 17.55 -3.07
CA PHE A 177 11.54 17.08 -4.35
C PHE A 177 10.20 17.77 -4.67
N ASP A 178 10.26 19.07 -4.89
CA ASP A 178 9.08 19.88 -5.17
C ASP A 178 8.76 20.01 -6.68
N GLU A 179 7.70 20.75 -6.98
CA GLU A 179 7.18 20.91 -8.35
C GLU A 179 8.17 21.66 -9.24
N GLU A 180 8.93 22.61 -8.68
CA GLU A 180 9.91 23.39 -9.44
C GLU A 180 11.13 22.55 -9.79
N PHE A 181 11.65 21.78 -8.82
CA PHE A 181 12.76 20.88 -9.06
C PHE A 181 12.37 19.76 -10.03
N TYR A 182 11.16 19.20 -9.91
CA TYR A 182 10.64 18.25 -10.89
C TYR A 182 10.56 18.85 -12.31
N LYS A 183 10.03 20.07 -12.46
CA LYS A 183 9.99 20.77 -13.76
C LYS A 183 11.39 21.01 -14.33
N TYR A 184 12.36 21.38 -13.48
CA TYR A 184 13.76 21.52 -13.88
C TYR A 184 14.32 20.19 -14.41
N LEU A 185 14.08 19.09 -13.71
CA LEU A 185 14.52 17.77 -14.13
C LEU A 185 13.87 17.33 -15.45
N CYS A 186 12.57 17.57 -15.64
CA CYS A 186 11.90 17.30 -16.91
C CYS A 186 12.44 18.16 -18.06
N ARG A 187 12.75 19.45 -17.83
CA ARG A 187 13.39 20.29 -18.86
C ARG A 187 14.80 19.81 -19.21
N THR A 188 15.53 19.27 -18.23
CA THR A 188 16.92 18.85 -18.39
C THR A 188 17.04 17.47 -19.06
N TYR A 189 16.21 16.51 -18.66
CA TYR A 189 16.34 15.11 -19.07
C TYR A 189 15.19 14.61 -19.95
N GLY A 190 14.06 15.32 -20.00
CA GLY A 190 12.87 14.87 -20.73
C GLY A 190 12.41 13.48 -20.27
N ALA A 191 12.10 12.62 -21.25
CA ALA A 191 11.71 11.23 -21.01
C ALA A 191 12.82 10.36 -20.40
N ASN A 192 14.09 10.75 -20.55
CA ASN A 192 15.23 10.01 -19.99
C ASN A 192 15.41 10.27 -18.48
N LEU A 193 14.55 11.09 -17.86
CA LEU A 193 14.61 11.36 -16.42
C LEU A 193 14.56 10.06 -15.59
N ARG A 194 13.76 9.08 -16.04
CA ARG A 194 13.63 7.76 -15.42
C ARG A 194 14.95 7.01 -15.25
N ASP A 195 15.93 7.26 -16.11
CA ASP A 195 17.25 6.63 -16.08
C ASP A 195 18.26 7.43 -15.27
N LYS A 196 17.86 8.60 -14.74
CA LYS A 196 18.76 9.54 -14.04
C LYS A 196 18.45 9.67 -12.55
N ILE A 197 17.35 9.11 -12.08
CA ILE A 197 17.00 9.06 -10.66
C ILE A 197 16.95 7.60 -10.21
N PHE A 198 17.65 7.30 -9.12
CA PHE A 198 17.44 6.09 -8.34
C PHE A 198 16.47 6.40 -7.19
N PHE A 199 15.45 5.58 -6.97
CA PHE A 199 14.45 5.76 -5.93
C PHE A 199 14.69 4.75 -4.80
N PHE A 200 15.02 5.26 -3.62
CA PHE A 200 15.15 4.47 -2.41
C PHE A 200 13.98 4.77 -1.46
N VAL A 201 13.06 3.81 -1.32
CA VAL A 201 11.80 3.96 -0.58
C VAL A 201 11.80 3.02 0.62
N ASP A 202 11.94 3.56 1.83
CA ASP A 202 11.94 2.82 3.10
C ASP A 202 10.51 2.65 3.67
N ASN A 203 10.22 1.50 4.29
CA ASN A 203 8.99 1.13 5.02
C ASN A 203 8.59 2.09 6.15
N ARG A 204 9.55 2.84 6.71
CA ARG A 204 9.24 3.90 7.69
C ARG A 204 8.32 4.97 7.10
N ASN A 205 8.29 5.07 5.78
CA ASN A 205 7.39 5.93 5.06
C ASN A 205 6.11 5.16 4.80
N TYR A 206 5.06 5.55 5.52
CA TYR A 206 3.67 5.14 5.40
C TYR A 206 3.43 4.24 4.19
N ILE A 207 3.19 2.95 4.46
CA ILE A 207 2.78 1.95 3.47
C ILE A 207 1.90 2.61 2.39
N GLY A 208 2.50 2.82 1.22
CA GLY A 208 1.89 3.49 0.07
C GLY A 208 1.85 5.02 0.11
N LYS A 209 2.93 5.77 0.38
CA LYS A 209 3.01 7.17 -0.09
C LYS A 209 3.27 7.15 -1.60
N ASP A 210 2.41 7.80 -2.39
CA ASP A 210 2.66 7.94 -3.83
C ASP A 210 3.91 8.79 -4.01
N VAL A 211 4.96 8.22 -4.62
CA VAL A 211 6.14 9.01 -4.98
C VAL A 211 5.69 10.16 -5.89
N PRO A 212 6.05 11.41 -5.55
CA PRO A 212 5.58 12.57 -6.30
C PRO A 212 5.88 12.45 -7.80
N TYR A 213 4.94 12.94 -8.60
CA TYR A 213 5.06 13.12 -10.06
C TYR A 213 5.18 11.86 -10.92
N GLN A 214 5.16 10.63 -10.40
CA GLN A 214 5.10 9.41 -11.23
C GLN A 214 3.92 9.45 -12.22
N LEU A 215 2.70 9.79 -11.74
CA LEU A 215 1.52 9.95 -12.60
C LEU A 215 1.65 11.09 -13.61
N VAL A 216 2.25 12.21 -13.18
CA VAL A 216 2.43 13.40 -14.02
C VAL A 216 3.40 13.07 -15.16
N PHE A 217 4.50 12.40 -14.82
CA PHE A 217 5.50 11.94 -15.76
C PHE A 217 4.90 10.96 -16.78
N GLN A 218 4.15 9.96 -16.29
CA GLN A 218 3.52 8.97 -17.15
C GLN A 218 2.51 9.60 -18.12
N LYS A 219 1.67 10.54 -17.65
CA LYS A 219 0.74 11.26 -18.52
C LYS A 219 1.46 12.11 -19.58
N HIS A 220 2.60 12.69 -19.22
CA HIS A 220 3.32 13.59 -20.11
C HIS A 220 4.18 12.87 -21.16
N PHE A 221 4.86 11.78 -20.77
CA PHE A 221 5.79 11.06 -21.64
C PHE A 221 5.27 9.70 -22.12
N ASN A 222 4.11 9.24 -21.64
CA ASN A 222 3.56 7.91 -21.91
C ASN A 222 4.54 6.77 -21.56
N LEU A 223 5.33 6.98 -20.51
CA LEU A 223 6.34 6.06 -20.01
C LEU A 223 6.32 6.09 -18.47
N PRO A 224 6.51 4.96 -17.78
CA PRO A 224 6.61 4.99 -16.33
C PRO A 224 7.94 5.61 -15.90
N LEU A 225 7.93 6.44 -14.85
CA LEU A 225 9.16 6.96 -14.24
C LEU A 225 9.93 5.85 -13.49
N PHE A 226 9.22 4.83 -13.01
CA PHE A 226 9.79 3.57 -12.52
C PHE A 226 9.97 2.56 -13.66
N VAL A 227 11.22 2.15 -13.91
CA VAL A 227 11.56 1.17 -14.95
C VAL A 227 11.29 -0.24 -14.46
N LYS A 228 12.00 -0.61 -13.39
CA LYS A 228 11.84 -1.86 -12.68
C LYS A 228 12.01 -1.55 -11.21
N SER A 229 11.10 -2.10 -10.41
CA SER A 229 11.10 -1.91 -8.97
C SER A 229 11.42 -3.20 -8.26
N VAL A 230 12.35 -3.13 -7.32
CA VAL A 230 12.72 -4.23 -6.45
C VAL A 230 11.99 -4.04 -5.13
N VAL A 231 11.06 -4.94 -4.82
CA VAL A 231 10.27 -4.91 -3.59
C VAL A 231 10.84 -5.95 -2.63
N VAL A 232 11.39 -5.49 -1.52
CA VAL A 232 11.96 -6.35 -0.47
C VAL A 232 10.85 -6.68 0.52
N ALA A 233 10.23 -7.85 0.33
CA ALA A 233 9.07 -8.35 1.08
C ALA A 233 9.38 -9.70 1.78
N HIS A 234 10.63 -9.87 2.24
CA HIS A 234 11.20 -11.08 2.83
C HIS A 234 10.23 -11.79 3.78
N ASP A 235 9.71 -11.11 4.80
CA ASP A 235 8.82 -11.66 5.84
C ASP A 235 7.37 -11.14 5.74
N VAL A 236 6.99 -10.54 4.61
CA VAL A 236 5.67 -9.94 4.43
C VAL A 236 4.72 -10.95 3.81
N GLU A 237 3.75 -11.41 4.60
CA GLU A 237 2.66 -12.28 4.13
C GLU A 237 1.47 -11.50 3.59
N ASP A 238 1.29 -10.24 4.00
CA ASP A 238 0.09 -9.46 3.66
C ASP A 238 0.18 -8.89 2.22
N PHE A 239 -0.59 -9.48 1.31
CA PHE A 239 -0.62 -9.04 -0.09
C PHE A 239 -1.01 -7.57 -0.25
N SER A 240 -1.88 -7.03 0.63
CA SER A 240 -2.28 -5.62 0.53
C SER A 240 -1.12 -4.67 0.76
N LYS A 241 -0.20 -5.02 1.67
CA LYS A 241 1.04 -4.26 1.90
C LYS A 241 1.99 -4.36 0.71
N ILE A 242 2.15 -5.56 0.15
CA ILE A 242 2.97 -5.77 -1.06
C ILE A 242 2.41 -4.95 -2.22
N TRP A 243 1.10 -5.00 -2.43
CA TRP A 243 0.42 -4.22 -3.46
C TRP A 243 0.60 -2.72 -3.27
N GLN A 244 0.47 -2.22 -2.04
CA GLN A 244 0.70 -0.81 -1.72
C GLN A 244 2.16 -0.39 -1.97
N ALA A 245 3.12 -1.27 -1.67
CA ALA A 245 4.55 -1.04 -1.91
C ALA A 245 4.91 -0.97 -3.40
N MET A 246 4.17 -1.68 -4.25
CA MET A 246 4.34 -1.62 -5.71
C MET A 246 3.86 -0.28 -6.31
N GLY A 247 3.18 0.54 -5.51
CA GLY A 247 2.53 1.79 -5.91
C GLY A 247 1.03 1.65 -5.69
N ARG A 248 0.36 2.71 -5.19
CA ARG A 248 -1.12 2.70 -5.19
C ARG A 248 -1.59 2.45 -6.63
N SER A 249 -2.78 1.90 -6.79
CA SER A 249 -3.36 1.39 -8.05
C SER A 249 -3.51 2.39 -9.23
N ARG A 250 -2.72 3.44 -9.32
CA ARG A 250 -2.77 4.44 -10.38
C ARG A 250 -1.46 4.53 -11.15
N THR A 251 -0.34 4.07 -10.58
CA THR A 251 1.02 4.33 -11.09
C THR A 251 1.75 3.12 -11.65
N MET A 252 1.14 1.93 -11.60
CA MET A 252 1.79 0.66 -11.95
C MET A 252 1.63 0.27 -13.43
N ASN A 253 1.07 1.16 -14.24
CA ASN A 253 0.90 0.91 -15.67
C ASN A 253 2.26 0.72 -16.34
N ASP A 254 2.39 -0.41 -17.03
CA ASP A 254 3.59 -0.81 -17.78
C ASP A 254 4.86 -0.93 -16.90
N THR A 255 4.71 -1.21 -15.60
CA THR A 255 5.84 -1.41 -14.68
C THR A 255 6.15 -2.89 -14.44
N THR A 256 7.42 -3.16 -14.14
CA THR A 256 7.93 -4.51 -13.82
C THR A 256 8.45 -4.55 -12.39
N PHE A 257 8.18 -5.63 -11.67
CA PHE A 257 8.60 -5.81 -10.28
C PHE A 257 9.36 -7.12 -10.06
N SER A 258 10.49 -7.03 -9.36
CA SER A 258 11.10 -8.17 -8.66
C SER A 258 10.62 -8.13 -7.22
N ILE A 259 9.92 -9.15 -6.74
CA ILE A 259 9.41 -9.22 -5.37
C ILE A 259 10.18 -10.31 -4.62
N TYR A 260 11.07 -9.89 -3.74
CA TYR A 260 11.88 -10.79 -2.91
C TYR A 260 11.08 -11.22 -1.69
N LYS A 261 10.87 -12.53 -1.54
CA LYS A 261 10.08 -13.11 -0.46
C LYS A 261 10.74 -14.38 0.06
N SER A 262 10.64 -14.62 1.38
CA SER A 262 11.15 -15.85 2.00
C SER A 262 10.17 -17.00 1.81
N SER A 263 10.69 -18.23 1.88
CA SER A 263 9.86 -19.44 1.90
C SER A 263 8.96 -19.60 0.66
N ILE A 264 9.41 -19.12 -0.51
CA ILE A 264 8.71 -19.36 -1.79
C ILE A 264 9.00 -20.80 -2.22
N SER A 265 7.95 -21.57 -2.53
CA SER A 265 8.12 -22.91 -3.07
C SER A 265 8.78 -22.86 -4.46
N GLY A 266 9.57 -23.88 -4.80
CA GLY A 266 10.33 -23.91 -6.07
C GLY A 266 9.47 -23.73 -7.32
N GLU A 267 8.22 -24.21 -7.32
CA GLU A 267 7.26 -24.02 -8.43
C GLU A 267 6.76 -22.59 -8.59
N MET A 268 6.80 -21.79 -7.51
CA MET A 268 6.37 -20.39 -7.48
C MET A 268 7.54 -19.41 -7.51
N ASN A 269 8.77 -19.93 -7.51
CA ASN A 269 10.00 -19.17 -7.53
C ASN A 269 10.42 -18.90 -8.99
N GLY A 270 10.62 -17.64 -9.34
CA GLY A 270 11.03 -17.21 -10.68
C GLY A 270 12.52 -17.38 -10.99
N GLU A 271 13.28 -18.15 -10.20
CA GLU A 271 14.74 -18.20 -10.23
C GLU A 271 15.38 -18.79 -11.51
N HIS A 272 14.60 -19.25 -12.49
CA HIS A 272 15.13 -19.88 -13.72
C HIS A 272 14.86 -19.09 -15.00
N GLY A 273 15.23 -17.80 -15.04
CA GLY A 273 15.13 -17.01 -16.27
C GLY A 273 13.71 -16.85 -16.80
N SER A 274 12.69 -17.14 -15.98
CA SER A 274 11.31 -16.92 -16.36
C SER A 274 11.07 -15.42 -16.48
N GLU A 275 10.68 -14.99 -17.67
CA GLU A 275 10.24 -13.63 -17.95
C GLU A 275 9.19 -13.18 -16.92
N PRO A 276 9.22 -11.92 -16.45
CA PRO A 276 8.16 -11.36 -15.62
C PRO A 276 6.80 -11.57 -16.28
N ILE A 277 5.85 -12.15 -15.54
CA ILE A 277 4.50 -12.44 -16.04
C ILE A 277 3.50 -11.44 -15.49
N ASP A 278 2.35 -11.34 -16.15
CA ASP A 278 1.22 -10.55 -15.63
C ASP A 278 0.89 -10.99 -14.20
N ILE A 279 0.82 -10.03 -13.27
CA ILE A 279 0.51 -10.26 -11.86
C ILE A 279 -0.76 -11.10 -11.64
N LYS A 280 -1.76 -10.98 -12.52
CA LYS A 280 -3.02 -11.73 -12.47
C LYS A 280 -2.82 -13.23 -12.68
N LYS A 281 -1.78 -13.60 -13.41
CA LYS A 281 -1.47 -14.98 -13.81
C LYS A 281 -0.49 -15.64 -12.85
N HIS A 282 0.13 -14.90 -11.93
CA HIS A 282 1.12 -15.46 -11.02
C HIS A 282 0.47 -16.28 -9.90
N PRO A 283 0.79 -17.59 -9.74
CA PRO A 283 0.16 -18.44 -8.73
C PRO A 283 0.32 -17.92 -7.30
N LEU A 284 1.51 -17.42 -6.96
CA LEU A 284 1.78 -16.85 -5.63
C LEU A 284 0.96 -15.56 -5.36
N THR A 285 0.76 -14.70 -6.37
CA THR A 285 -0.13 -13.54 -6.22
C THR A 285 -1.55 -14.00 -5.88
N LYS A 286 -2.08 -14.97 -6.63
CA LYS A 286 -3.41 -15.52 -6.36
C LYS A 286 -3.51 -16.08 -4.94
N LEU A 287 -2.51 -16.86 -4.51
CA LEU A 287 -2.47 -17.43 -3.17
C LEU A 287 -2.47 -16.35 -2.08
N LEU A 288 -1.57 -15.37 -2.20
CA LEU A 288 -1.43 -14.28 -1.23
C LEU A 288 -2.67 -13.38 -1.21
N TYR A 289 -3.23 -13.05 -2.38
CA TYR A 289 -4.47 -12.28 -2.49
C TYR A 289 -5.64 -13.03 -1.83
N THR A 290 -5.84 -14.30 -2.16
CA THR A 290 -6.95 -15.10 -1.60
C THR A 290 -6.82 -15.16 -0.08
N ARG A 291 -5.61 -15.47 0.43
CA ARG A 291 -5.35 -15.59 1.87
C ARG A 291 -5.55 -14.28 2.63
N ASN A 292 -5.07 -13.16 2.09
CA ASN A 292 -4.95 -11.90 2.84
C ASN A 292 -6.00 -10.85 2.50
N CYS A 293 -6.63 -10.94 1.35
CA CYS A 293 -7.63 -9.98 0.88
C CYS A 293 -9.03 -10.60 0.89
N ASP A 294 -9.19 -11.79 0.33
CA ASP A 294 -10.52 -12.44 0.28
C ASP A 294 -10.88 -13.11 1.62
N CYS A 295 -9.98 -13.91 2.22
CA CYS A 295 -10.31 -14.67 3.44
C CYS A 295 -10.13 -13.88 4.76
N LYS A 296 -9.57 -12.67 4.73
CA LYS A 296 -9.16 -11.94 5.95
C LYS A 296 -10.27 -11.02 6.47
N MET A 297 -11.14 -11.53 7.34
CA MET A 297 -12.17 -10.72 8.01
C MET A 297 -11.64 -9.50 8.79
N ALA A 298 -10.42 -9.56 9.34
CA ALA A 298 -9.89 -8.51 10.24
C ALA A 298 -9.59 -7.17 9.54
N GLY A 299 -9.14 -7.20 8.28
CA GLY A 299 -8.91 -5.97 7.49
C GLY A 299 -10.22 -5.22 7.21
N ASN A 300 -11.30 -5.98 7.08
CA ASN A 300 -12.67 -5.53 6.85
C ASN A 300 -13.17 -4.77 8.08
N LEU A 301 -12.99 -5.34 9.27
CA LEU A 301 -13.43 -4.75 10.54
C LEU A 301 -12.75 -3.41 10.84
N SER A 302 -11.43 -3.32 10.64
CA SER A 302 -10.68 -2.07 10.90
C SER A 302 -11.10 -0.95 9.96
N SER A 303 -11.27 -1.28 8.69
CA SER A 303 -11.73 -0.38 7.63
C SER A 303 -13.16 0.15 7.84
N ILE A 304 -14.08 -0.76 8.17
CA ILE A 304 -15.46 -0.41 8.48
C ILE A 304 -15.47 0.45 9.76
N TYR A 305 -14.70 0.08 10.78
CA TYR A 305 -14.58 0.87 12.00
C TYR A 305 -14.07 2.28 11.73
N GLN A 306 -13.04 2.46 10.91
CA GLN A 306 -12.55 3.79 10.53
C GLN A 306 -13.64 4.62 9.83
N THR A 307 -14.45 3.99 8.98
CA THR A 307 -15.60 4.63 8.33
C THR A 307 -16.65 5.06 9.35
N LEU A 308 -16.92 4.22 10.37
CA LEU A 308 -17.81 4.57 11.48
C LEU A 308 -17.32 5.80 12.25
N ILE A 309 -16.01 5.87 12.55
CA ILE A 309 -15.40 7.02 13.22
C ILE A 309 -15.50 8.28 12.36
N ALA A 310 -15.25 8.19 11.05
CA ALA A 310 -15.39 9.32 10.15
C ALA A 310 -16.83 9.85 10.07
N LEU A 311 -17.82 8.95 9.98
CA LEU A 311 -19.25 9.31 9.98
C LEU A 311 -19.70 9.88 11.33
N TYR A 312 -19.17 9.35 12.44
CA TYR A 312 -19.40 9.91 13.78
C TYR A 312 -18.84 11.34 13.89
N ASN A 313 -17.61 11.56 13.43
CA ASN A 313 -17.00 12.89 13.43
C ASN A 313 -17.82 13.88 12.59
N LEU A 314 -18.27 13.44 11.41
CA LEU A 314 -19.15 14.22 10.56
C LEU A 314 -20.48 14.58 11.25
N SER A 315 -21.14 13.62 11.92
CA SER A 315 -22.40 13.89 12.63
C SER A 315 -22.24 14.87 13.79
N LYS A 316 -21.02 15.01 14.33
CA LYS A 316 -20.67 15.97 15.38
C LYS A 316 -20.02 17.26 14.86
N ASN A 317 -19.90 17.46 13.55
CA ASN A 317 -19.14 18.56 12.94
C ASN A 317 -17.70 18.70 13.50
N SER A 318 -17.08 17.57 13.84
CA SER A 318 -15.72 17.51 14.42
C SER A 318 -14.74 16.92 13.41
N PHE A 319 -13.47 17.34 13.49
CA PHE A 319 -12.36 16.73 12.75
C PHE A 319 -11.60 15.67 13.55
N TYR A 320 -11.74 15.70 14.87
CA TYR A 320 -11.02 14.82 15.78
C TYR A 320 -11.99 13.87 16.46
N TYR A 321 -11.61 12.60 16.49
CA TYR A 321 -12.26 11.60 17.32
C TYR A 321 -11.54 11.54 18.66
N SER A 322 -12.23 11.93 19.74
CA SER A 322 -11.77 11.64 21.10
C SER A 322 -12.18 10.21 21.42
N ASP A 323 -11.21 9.29 21.34
CA ASP A 323 -11.40 7.90 21.77
C ASP A 323 -11.19 7.81 23.30
N GLU A 324 -12.07 7.08 23.98
CA GLU A 324 -11.88 6.73 25.40
C GLU A 324 -10.91 5.55 25.57
N ILE A 325 -10.70 4.77 24.50
CA ILE A 325 -9.78 3.62 24.42
C ILE A 325 -8.45 4.13 23.87
N VAL A 326 -7.52 4.46 24.77
CA VAL A 326 -6.22 5.05 24.40
C VAL A 326 -5.11 4.02 24.41
N ASN A 327 -5.19 3.02 25.29
CA ASN A 327 -4.20 1.94 25.38
C ASN A 327 -4.88 0.58 25.55
N THR A 328 -5.21 -0.04 24.42
CA THR A 328 -5.86 -1.35 24.37
C THR A 328 -5.10 -2.43 25.14
N PHE A 329 -3.76 -2.38 25.20
CA PHE A 329 -2.96 -3.37 25.90
C PHE A 329 -3.14 -3.26 27.43
N ILE A 330 -2.96 -2.06 27.98
CA ILE A 330 -3.12 -1.81 29.43
C ILE A 330 -4.57 -2.07 29.85
N GLU A 331 -5.54 -1.55 29.10
CA GLU A 331 -6.97 -1.71 29.43
C GLU A 331 -7.44 -3.17 29.34
N LYS A 332 -6.79 -3.99 28.49
CA LYS A 332 -7.00 -5.44 28.47
C LYS A 332 -6.40 -6.11 29.70
N MET A 333 -5.16 -5.77 30.08
CA MET A 333 -4.52 -6.31 31.28
C MET A 333 -5.32 -5.99 32.54
N GLU A 334 -5.87 -4.78 32.63
CA GLU A 334 -6.70 -4.33 33.74
C GLU A 334 -8.15 -4.83 33.66
N GLN A 335 -8.53 -5.56 32.61
CA GLN A 335 -9.90 -6.02 32.33
C GLN A 335 -10.95 -4.89 32.28
N THR A 336 -10.52 -3.65 32.06
CA THR A 336 -11.39 -2.46 32.01
C THR A 336 -11.90 -2.16 30.61
N ILE A 337 -11.26 -2.75 29.59
CA ILE A 337 -11.58 -2.50 28.17
C ILE A 337 -13.05 -2.80 27.82
N MET A 338 -13.64 -3.87 28.37
CA MET A 338 -14.99 -4.29 27.97
C MET A 338 -16.05 -3.23 28.26
N LYS A 339 -15.93 -2.52 29.38
CA LYS A 339 -16.85 -1.42 29.72
C LYS A 339 -16.73 -0.25 28.74
N LYS A 340 -15.50 0.05 28.28
CA LYS A 340 -15.25 1.10 27.28
C LYS A 340 -15.75 0.67 25.90
N VAL A 341 -15.56 -0.59 25.52
CA VAL A 341 -16.07 -1.18 24.27
C VAL A 341 -17.60 -1.12 24.24
N SER A 342 -18.29 -1.48 25.33
CA SER A 342 -19.76 -1.39 25.39
C SER A 342 -20.29 0.04 25.26
N ARG A 343 -19.63 1.02 25.90
CA ARG A 343 -19.99 2.46 25.73
C ARG A 343 -19.78 2.93 24.30
N LEU A 344 -18.67 2.54 23.70
CA LEU A 344 -18.35 2.86 22.31
C LEU A 344 -19.37 2.26 21.34
N GLU A 345 -19.74 1.01 21.57
CA GLU A 345 -20.80 0.30 20.85
C GLU A 345 -22.11 1.10 20.89
N GLU A 346 -22.59 1.44 22.09
CA GLU A 346 -23.82 2.21 22.29
C GLU A 346 -23.77 3.58 21.63
N LYS A 347 -22.63 4.26 21.74
CA LYS A 347 -22.41 5.59 21.15
C LYS A 347 -22.47 5.57 19.63
N LEU A 348 -21.80 4.61 18.99
CA LEU A 348 -21.82 4.48 17.53
C LEU A 348 -23.18 4.01 17.03
N ALA A 349 -23.79 3.02 17.69
CA ALA A 349 -25.15 2.55 17.39
C ALA A 349 -26.21 3.67 17.54
N GLY A 350 -26.06 4.50 18.58
CA GLY A 350 -26.90 5.67 18.83
C GLY A 350 -26.87 6.65 17.66
N VAL A 351 -25.67 6.97 17.13
CA VAL A 351 -25.54 7.87 15.96
C VAL A 351 -26.29 7.34 14.74
N LEU A 352 -26.29 6.04 14.50
CA LEU A 352 -27.01 5.44 13.36
C LEU A 352 -28.53 5.41 13.57
N THR A 353 -28.97 5.44 14.83
CA THR A 353 -30.38 5.48 15.17
C THR A 353 -30.90 6.92 15.12
N GLU A 354 -30.09 7.89 15.55
CA GLU A 354 -30.41 9.33 15.60
C GLU A 354 -30.24 10.05 14.26
N HIS A 355 -29.29 9.60 13.42
CA HIS A 355 -28.95 10.26 12.16
C HIS A 355 -29.12 9.30 10.97
N ILE A 356 -30.20 9.51 10.20
CA ILE A 356 -30.57 8.63 9.08
C ILE A 356 -29.56 8.64 7.92
N VAL A 357 -28.81 9.73 7.73
CA VAL A 357 -27.84 9.86 6.63
C VAL A 357 -26.63 8.92 6.85
N PRO A 358 -25.90 8.95 7.98
CA PRO A 358 -24.89 7.95 8.30
C PRO A 358 -25.38 6.50 8.21
N ALA A 359 -26.59 6.22 8.70
CA ALA A 359 -27.17 4.88 8.65
C ALA A 359 -27.40 4.38 7.22
N ARG A 360 -27.94 5.24 6.33
CA ARG A 360 -28.13 4.92 4.91
C ARG A 360 -26.81 4.78 4.17
N ILE A 361 -25.80 5.59 4.49
CA ILE A 361 -24.45 5.43 3.92
C ILE A 361 -23.90 4.04 4.27
N LEU A 362 -23.95 3.64 5.54
CA LEU A 362 -23.48 2.31 5.96
C LEU A 362 -24.32 1.16 5.38
N GLN A 363 -25.63 1.32 5.32
CA GLN A 363 -26.53 0.36 4.68
C GLN A 363 -26.16 0.15 3.21
N HIS A 364 -25.85 1.23 2.49
CA HIS A 364 -25.39 1.16 1.10
C HIS A 364 -24.02 0.48 1.00
N ILE A 365 -23.06 0.84 1.86
CA ILE A 365 -21.72 0.23 1.90
C ILE A 365 -21.81 -1.26 2.19
N PHE A 366 -22.57 -1.66 3.21
CA PHE A 366 -22.75 -3.07 3.55
C PHE A 366 -23.55 -3.82 2.49
N GLY A 367 -24.56 -3.19 1.90
CA GLY A 367 -25.39 -3.79 0.84
C GLY A 367 -24.57 -4.08 -0.41
N ASP A 368 -23.79 -3.11 -0.87
CA ASP A 368 -22.85 -3.30 -1.98
C ASP A 368 -21.80 -4.38 -1.67
N LYS A 369 -21.33 -4.45 -0.42
CA LYS A 369 -20.37 -5.47 0.02
C LYS A 369 -20.97 -6.88 0.06
N PHE A 370 -22.14 -7.05 0.68
CA PHE A 370 -22.78 -8.35 0.83
C PHE A 370 -23.38 -8.86 -0.47
N GLY A 371 -23.91 -7.97 -1.31
CA GLY A 371 -24.42 -8.28 -2.66
C GLY A 371 -23.40 -8.96 -3.57
N ARG A 372 -22.11 -8.91 -3.23
CA ARG A 372 -21.01 -9.49 -3.99
C ARG A 372 -20.53 -10.85 -3.44
N SER A 373 -21.09 -11.35 -2.34
CA SER A 373 -20.78 -12.69 -1.82
C SER A 373 -21.20 -13.79 -2.80
N SER A 374 -20.46 -14.89 -2.88
CA SER A 374 -20.90 -16.06 -3.65
C SER A 374 -22.02 -16.83 -2.94
N ASN A 375 -22.22 -16.57 -1.64
CA ASN A 375 -23.32 -17.10 -0.86
C ASN A 375 -24.60 -16.29 -1.09
N LYS A 376 -25.56 -16.91 -1.79
CA LYS A 376 -26.87 -16.31 -2.10
C LYS A 376 -27.64 -15.82 -0.88
N ALA A 377 -27.52 -16.49 0.27
CA ALA A 377 -28.18 -16.07 1.50
C ALA A 377 -27.64 -14.74 2.05
N ILE A 378 -26.41 -14.37 1.68
CA ILE A 378 -25.79 -13.09 2.03
C ILE A 378 -26.03 -12.06 0.92
N SER A 379 -25.88 -12.46 -0.34
CA SER A 379 -25.95 -11.52 -1.48
C SER A 379 -27.36 -11.07 -1.85
N GLU A 380 -28.38 -11.90 -1.62
CA GLU A 380 -29.77 -11.59 -1.97
C GLU A 380 -30.54 -10.97 -0.79
N ASN A 381 -29.90 -10.83 0.39
CA ASN A 381 -30.56 -10.31 1.57
C ASN A 381 -30.51 -8.78 1.64
N GLY A 382 -31.69 -8.15 1.66
CA GLY A 382 -31.80 -6.71 1.87
C GLY A 382 -31.44 -6.35 3.30
N LEU A 383 -30.43 -5.50 3.48
CA LEU A 383 -30.04 -5.03 4.81
C LEU A 383 -31.02 -3.98 5.33
N SER A 384 -31.71 -4.26 6.43
CA SER A 384 -32.48 -3.24 7.16
C SER A 384 -31.55 -2.34 7.99
N VAL A 385 -32.04 -1.17 8.40
CA VAL A 385 -31.29 -0.28 9.31
C VAL A 385 -30.98 -0.96 10.65
N ASP A 386 -31.88 -1.81 11.15
CA ASP A 386 -31.67 -2.57 12.38
C ASP A 386 -30.55 -3.60 12.23
N MET A 387 -30.49 -4.28 11.08
CA MET A 387 -29.38 -5.21 10.76
C MET A 387 -28.05 -4.47 10.66
N VAL A 388 -28.03 -3.29 10.06
CA VAL A 388 -26.83 -2.44 9.97
C VAL A 388 -26.36 -2.03 11.37
N ASN A 389 -27.29 -1.66 12.25
CA ASN A 389 -26.99 -1.29 13.63
C ASN A 389 -26.37 -2.47 14.40
N GLU A 390 -26.96 -3.66 14.30
CA GLU A 390 -26.42 -4.87 14.93
C GLU A 390 -25.04 -5.26 14.38
N LEU A 391 -24.84 -5.16 13.06
CA LEU A 391 -23.52 -5.41 12.45
C LEU A 391 -22.47 -4.46 12.99
N VAL A 392 -22.79 -3.18 13.15
CA VAL A 392 -21.87 -2.19 13.73
C VAL A 392 -21.48 -2.57 15.15
N ARG A 393 -22.43 -3.04 15.96
CA ARG A 393 -22.14 -3.51 17.32
C ARG A 393 -21.17 -4.68 17.31
N GLN A 394 -21.41 -5.67 16.46
CA GLN A 394 -20.53 -6.83 16.30
C GLN A 394 -19.14 -6.44 15.80
N ILE A 395 -19.03 -5.47 14.89
CA ILE A 395 -17.75 -5.00 14.36
C ILE A 395 -16.90 -4.32 15.44
N VAL A 396 -17.53 -3.48 16.28
CA VAL A 396 -16.84 -2.84 17.41
C VAL A 396 -16.34 -3.90 18.39
N ARG A 397 -17.16 -4.90 18.75
CA ARG A 397 -16.73 -5.99 19.64
C ARG A 397 -15.56 -6.78 19.04
N GLN A 398 -15.70 -7.28 17.82
CA GLN A 398 -14.67 -8.08 17.15
C GLN A 398 -13.36 -7.32 16.93
N LYS A 399 -13.41 -5.98 16.81
CA LYS A 399 -12.19 -5.16 16.72
C LYS A 399 -11.35 -5.26 18.00
N PHE A 400 -11.98 -5.31 19.16
CA PHE A 400 -11.29 -5.28 20.45
C PHE A 400 -11.17 -6.67 21.11
N GLU A 401 -11.88 -7.68 20.62
CA GLU A 401 -11.72 -9.07 21.04
C GLU A 401 -10.29 -9.60 20.78
N GLN A 402 -9.71 -10.28 21.76
CA GLN A 402 -8.58 -11.17 21.52
C GLN A 402 -9.12 -12.41 20.81
N ARG A 403 -8.65 -12.68 19.59
CA ARG A 403 -8.81 -14.01 19.03
C ARG A 403 -8.03 -14.96 19.93
N LEU A 404 -8.71 -15.98 20.48
CA LEU A 404 -8.02 -17.11 21.07
C LEU A 404 -7.02 -17.64 20.01
N PRO A 405 -5.79 -18.00 20.39
CA PRO A 405 -4.87 -18.61 19.44
C PRO A 405 -5.59 -19.79 18.80
N SER A 406 -5.68 -19.77 17.47
CA SER A 406 -6.15 -20.90 16.69
C SER A 406 -5.24 -22.08 17.03
N GLY A 407 -5.75 -23.03 17.80
CA GLY A 407 -5.09 -24.27 18.14
C GLY A 407 -4.94 -25.19 16.94
#